data_AF-A0A972XN81-F1
#
_entry.id   AF-A0A972XN81-F1
#
_cell.length_a   1.000
_cell.length_b   1.000
_cell.length_c   1.000
_cell.angle_alpha   90.00
_cell.angle_beta   90.00
_cell.angle_gamma   90.00
#
_symmetry.space_group_name_H-M   'P 1'
#
loop_
_entity.id
_entity.type
_entity.pdbx_description
1 polymer ?
#
loop_
_entity_poly.entity_id
_entity_poly.type
_entity_poly.pdbx_seq_one_letter_code
_entity_poly.pdbx_strand_id
1 'polypeptide(L)'
;VVTGVRAHNTLNYMVNAYPELMKYVENGGNYIVQYNTASFLGPIKSSIAPYPMAVGRGRITREDAKPDFLLPTHALLNIPNKISDTDFENWVQERSIYNGESEDAHFEFPLGFTDPGEKLNKGNITVCKYGKGQFIYTGLVFFRELPAAVPGAWRLFANLISNPNLK
;
A
#
# COMPACT_ATOMS: atom_id res chain seq x y z
N VAL A 1 -10.94 0.04 -7.19
CA VAL A 1 -11.60 -0.03 -5.86
C VAL A 1 -10.58 0.26 -4.79
N VAL A 2 -10.90 1.14 -3.83
CA VAL A 2 -10.06 1.39 -2.64
C VAL A 2 -10.87 1.00 -1.40
N THR A 3 -10.32 0.18 -0.52
CA THR A 3 -10.95 -0.07 0.78
C THR A 3 -10.65 1.03 1.78
N GLY A 4 -11.58 1.22 2.73
CA GLY A 4 -11.36 2.12 3.85
C GLY A 4 -10.29 1.60 4.81
N VAL A 5 -9.78 2.53 5.61
CA VAL A 5 -8.93 2.30 6.78
C VAL A 5 -9.51 1.17 7.64
N ARG A 6 -8.73 0.12 7.88
CA ARG A 6 -9.07 -1.06 8.71
C ARG A 6 -10.29 -1.85 8.24
N ALA A 7 -10.69 -1.73 6.97
CA ALA A 7 -11.87 -2.42 6.44
C ALA A 7 -11.86 -3.93 6.71
N HIS A 8 -10.71 -4.61 6.54
CA HIS A 8 -10.61 -6.05 6.77
C HIS A 8 -10.52 -6.44 8.26
N ASN A 9 -10.28 -5.49 9.16
CA ASN A 9 -10.38 -5.70 10.60
C ASN A 9 -11.82 -5.54 11.11
N THR A 10 -12.54 -4.53 10.61
CA THR A 10 -13.79 -4.06 11.22
C THR A 10 -15.05 -4.51 10.48
N LEU A 11 -14.98 -4.71 9.16
CA LEU A 11 -16.14 -5.01 8.33
C LEU A 11 -16.26 -6.51 8.07
N ASN A 12 -17.20 -7.16 8.76
CA ASN A 12 -17.39 -8.62 8.66
C ASN A 12 -17.73 -9.09 7.24
N TYR A 13 -18.39 -8.26 6.43
CA TYR A 13 -18.78 -8.63 5.07
C TYR A 13 -17.59 -8.72 4.09
N MET A 14 -16.38 -8.30 4.48
CA MET A 14 -15.19 -8.41 3.61
C MET A 14 -14.85 -9.85 3.25
N VAL A 15 -15.22 -10.82 4.10
CA VAL A 15 -15.08 -12.26 3.80
C VAL A 15 -15.89 -12.63 2.55
N ASN A 16 -17.13 -12.12 2.47
CA ASN A 16 -18.03 -12.39 1.34
C ASN A 16 -17.67 -11.53 0.11
N ALA A 17 -17.11 -10.35 0.31
CA ALA A 17 -16.67 -9.47 -0.77
C ALA A 17 -15.37 -9.98 -1.45
N TYR A 18 -14.53 -10.73 -0.73
CA TYR A 18 -13.22 -11.14 -1.23
C TYR A 18 -13.27 -11.87 -2.59
N PRO A 19 -14.11 -12.90 -2.81
CA PRO A 19 -14.18 -13.56 -4.12
C PRO A 19 -14.54 -12.61 -5.26
N GLU A 20 -15.47 -11.66 -5.03
CA GLU A 20 -15.86 -10.68 -6.04
C GLU A 20 -14.78 -9.62 -6.28
N LEU A 21 -14.04 -9.23 -5.24
CA LEU A 21 -12.87 -8.35 -5.37
C LEU A 21 -11.76 -9.03 -6.17
N MET A 22 -11.52 -10.33 -5.96
CA MET A 22 -10.54 -11.08 -6.75
C MET A 22 -10.97 -11.20 -8.21
N LYS A 23 -12.24 -11.49 -8.50
CA LYS A 23 -12.79 -11.44 -9.87
C LYS A 23 -12.65 -10.05 -10.50
N TYR A 24 -12.89 -8.98 -9.75
CA TYR A 24 -12.71 -7.61 -10.22
C TYR A 24 -11.25 -7.36 -10.64
N VAL A 25 -10.29 -7.76 -9.80
CA VAL A 25 -8.86 -7.63 -10.12
C VAL A 25 -8.50 -8.49 -11.33
N GLU A 26 -8.90 -9.76 -11.35
CA GLU A 26 -8.62 -10.68 -12.45
C GLU A 26 -9.10 -10.14 -13.80
N ASN A 27 -10.22 -9.42 -13.81
CA ASN A 27 -10.81 -8.79 -15.00
C ASN A 27 -10.25 -7.41 -15.37
N GLY A 28 -9.14 -6.96 -14.76
CA GLY A 28 -8.49 -5.69 -15.10
C GLY A 28 -8.63 -4.60 -14.05
N GLY A 29 -9.29 -4.90 -12.94
CA GLY A 29 -9.48 -3.96 -11.84
C GLY A 29 -8.19 -3.58 -11.12
N ASN A 30 -8.19 -2.39 -10.53
CA ASN A 30 -7.13 -1.91 -9.63
C ASN A 30 -7.69 -1.93 -8.21
N TYR A 31 -7.20 -2.83 -7.36
CA TYR A 31 -7.69 -3.00 -5.99
C TYR A 31 -6.64 -2.56 -4.97
N ILE A 32 -6.99 -1.57 -4.15
CA ILE A 32 -6.08 -0.94 -3.19
C ILE A 32 -6.60 -1.15 -1.78
N VAL A 33 -5.75 -1.70 -0.94
CA VAL A 33 -6.00 -1.89 0.48
C VAL A 33 -5.04 -1.02 1.26
N GLN A 34 -5.60 -0.16 2.10
CA GLN A 34 -4.83 0.73 2.96
C GLN A 34 -5.04 0.38 4.42
N TYR A 35 -3.94 0.42 5.18
CA TYR A 35 -3.92 0.47 6.64
C TYR A 35 -4.87 -0.53 7.32
N ASN A 36 -4.44 -1.79 7.42
CA ASN A 36 -5.08 -2.77 8.30
C ASN A 36 -4.12 -3.13 9.43
N THR A 37 -4.64 -3.53 10.58
CA THR A 37 -3.81 -3.75 11.78
C THR A 37 -3.53 -5.24 11.98
N ALA A 38 -2.29 -5.58 12.31
CA ALA A 38 -1.88 -6.92 12.76
C ALA A 38 -2.22 -7.20 14.24
N SER A 39 -3.33 -6.64 14.74
CA SER A 39 -3.73 -6.71 16.15
C SER A 39 -4.44 -8.03 16.46
N PHE A 40 -4.11 -8.65 17.60
CA PHE A 40 -4.79 -9.86 18.08
C PHE A 40 -6.23 -9.60 18.52
N LEU A 41 -6.54 -8.38 19.00
CA LEU A 41 -7.89 -8.01 19.46
C LEU A 41 -8.83 -7.65 18.30
N GLY A 42 -8.29 -7.41 17.11
CA GLY A 42 -9.05 -7.09 15.90
C GLY A 42 -8.38 -7.71 14.69
N PRO A 43 -8.31 -9.05 14.60
CA PRO A 43 -7.60 -9.73 13.53
C PRO A 43 -8.23 -9.40 12.18
N ILE A 44 -7.42 -9.52 11.14
CA ILE A 44 -7.90 -9.49 9.76
C ILE A 44 -8.78 -10.73 9.57
N LYS A 45 -10.04 -10.51 9.19
CA LYS A 45 -11.06 -11.58 9.16
C LYS A 45 -11.18 -12.27 7.80
N SER A 46 -10.58 -11.69 6.76
CA SER A 46 -10.66 -12.16 5.38
C SER A 46 -9.29 -12.15 4.74
N SER A 47 -9.08 -13.01 3.74
CA SER A 47 -7.97 -12.82 2.80
C SER A 47 -8.03 -11.42 2.19
N ILE A 48 -6.86 -10.82 2.01
CA ILE A 48 -6.72 -9.45 1.51
C ILE A 48 -6.17 -9.47 0.07
N ALA A 49 -5.16 -10.31 -0.16
CA ALA A 49 -4.37 -10.35 -1.38
C ALA A 49 -4.59 -11.66 -2.16
N PRO A 50 -4.36 -11.67 -3.50
CA PRO A 50 -4.52 -12.86 -4.34
C PRO A 50 -3.44 -13.94 -4.13
N TYR A 51 -2.28 -13.55 -3.59
CA TYR A 51 -1.16 -14.43 -3.26
C TYR A 51 -0.80 -14.32 -1.77
N PRO A 52 -0.06 -15.28 -1.19
CA PRO A 52 0.34 -15.25 0.22
C PRO A 52 1.02 -13.94 0.62
N MET A 53 0.36 -13.18 1.48
CA MET A 53 0.85 -11.92 2.04
C MET A 53 0.29 -11.77 3.44
N ALA A 54 1.14 -11.33 4.37
CA ALA A 54 0.75 -10.95 5.71
C ALA A 54 0.74 -9.42 5.85
N VAL A 55 -0.12 -8.93 6.75
CA VAL A 55 0.03 -7.58 7.28
C VAL A 55 0.92 -7.67 8.49
N GLY A 56 2.12 -7.13 8.34
CA GLY A 56 3.17 -7.14 9.34
C GLY A 56 2.97 -6.11 10.44
N ARG A 57 3.97 -6.03 11.32
CA ARG A 57 4.09 -4.99 12.35
C ARG A 57 5.17 -3.97 12.04
N GLY A 58 5.78 -4.04 10.85
CA GLY A 58 6.74 -3.07 10.35
C GLY A 58 6.16 -1.65 10.35
N ARG A 59 7.01 -0.69 10.73
CA ARG A 59 6.68 0.73 10.83
C ARG A 59 7.89 1.57 10.44
N ILE A 60 7.64 2.80 10.04
CA ILE A 60 8.65 3.84 9.84
C ILE A 60 8.17 5.06 10.59
N THR A 61 8.82 5.32 11.71
CA THR A 61 8.39 6.27 12.74
C THR A 61 8.83 7.69 12.44
N ARG A 62 9.93 7.85 11.71
CA ARG A 62 10.44 9.15 11.29
C ARG A 62 9.66 9.67 10.10
N GLU A 63 8.89 10.74 10.31
CA GLU A 63 8.18 11.46 9.26
C GLU A 63 9.12 12.09 8.22
N ASP A 64 10.39 12.29 8.57
CA ASP A 64 11.46 12.79 7.71
C ASP A 64 12.34 11.69 7.11
N ALA A 65 12.01 10.40 7.32
CA ALA A 65 12.75 9.30 6.71
C ALA A 65 12.79 9.47 5.18
N LYS A 66 13.98 9.36 4.60
CA LYS A 66 14.16 9.48 3.15
C LYS A 66 13.64 8.23 2.44
N PRO A 67 12.96 8.38 1.29
CA PRO A 67 12.51 7.24 0.51
C PRO A 67 13.69 6.52 -0.16
N ASP A 68 13.65 5.20 -0.14
CA ASP A 68 14.49 4.35 -0.98
C ASP A 68 13.63 3.87 -2.16
N PHE A 69 13.91 4.36 -3.37
CA PHE A 69 13.23 3.94 -4.60
C PHE A 69 13.79 2.61 -5.10
N LEU A 70 13.28 1.51 -4.54
CA LEU A 70 13.76 0.16 -4.83
C LEU A 70 13.49 -0.29 -6.27
N LEU A 71 12.37 0.17 -6.86
CA LEU A 71 12.03 -0.07 -8.27
C LEU A 71 11.74 1.27 -8.95
N PRO A 72 12.76 2.09 -9.28
CA PRO A 72 12.57 3.50 -9.64
C PRO A 72 11.81 3.71 -10.95
N THR A 73 11.73 2.70 -11.82
CA THR A 73 10.98 2.73 -13.08
C THR A 73 9.54 2.22 -12.95
N HIS A 74 9.14 1.76 -11.76
CA HIS A 74 7.82 1.18 -11.55
C HIS A 74 6.71 2.22 -11.80
N ALA A 75 5.60 1.78 -12.41
CA ALA A 75 4.52 2.68 -12.84
C ALA A 75 3.92 3.49 -11.68
N LEU A 76 3.77 2.87 -10.50
CA LEU A 76 3.26 3.54 -9.30
C LEU A 76 4.11 4.74 -8.84
N LEU A 77 5.37 4.83 -9.26
CA LEU A 77 6.26 5.94 -8.94
C LEU A 77 6.39 6.95 -10.09
N ASN A 78 5.80 6.67 -11.26
CA ASN A 78 6.05 7.46 -12.46
C ASN A 78 4.78 7.92 -13.19
N ILE A 79 3.60 7.36 -12.90
CA ILE A 79 2.36 7.67 -13.64
C ILE A 79 1.17 7.80 -12.66
N PRO A 80 0.33 8.85 -12.80
CA PRO A 80 0.49 10.00 -13.70
C PRO A 80 1.54 11.00 -13.23
N ASN A 81 1.99 10.91 -11.98
CA ASN A 81 3.01 11.77 -11.42
C ASN A 81 4.36 11.04 -11.35
N LYS A 82 5.44 11.71 -11.76
CA LYS A 82 6.78 11.31 -11.36
C LYS A 82 7.03 11.69 -9.91
N ILE A 83 7.26 10.68 -9.07
CA ILE A 83 7.50 10.80 -7.64
C ILE A 83 8.99 10.95 -7.39
N SER A 84 9.36 11.88 -6.51
CA SER A 84 10.73 12.13 -6.06
C SER A 84 10.79 12.34 -4.55
N ASP A 85 11.99 12.53 -4.00
CA ASP A 85 12.20 12.81 -2.57
C ASP A 85 11.32 13.96 -2.04
N THR A 86 11.06 14.96 -2.88
CA THR A 86 10.20 16.11 -2.56
C THR A 86 8.76 15.74 -2.25
N ASP A 87 8.25 14.63 -2.80
CA ASP A 87 6.90 14.13 -2.49
C ASP A 87 6.79 13.55 -1.08
N PHE A 88 7.92 13.40 -0.40
CA PHE A 88 8.04 12.96 0.97
C PHE A 88 8.38 14.11 1.93
N GLU A 89 8.39 15.36 1.47
CA GLU A 89 8.55 16.52 2.35
C GLU A 89 7.25 16.86 3.09
N ASN A 90 7.37 17.40 4.31
CA ASN A 90 6.26 17.89 5.13
C ASN A 90 5.18 16.85 5.48
N TRP A 91 5.52 15.55 5.46
CA TRP A 91 4.63 14.52 5.99
C TRP A 91 4.45 14.70 7.49
N VAL A 92 3.27 14.32 7.98
CA VAL A 92 2.90 14.49 9.38
C VAL A 92 2.82 13.13 10.07
N GLN A 93 3.71 12.91 11.04
CA GLN A 93 3.73 11.73 11.89
C GLN A 93 3.85 10.40 11.13
N GLU A 94 5.06 9.82 11.18
CA GLU A 94 5.40 8.50 10.63
C GLU A 94 5.32 8.46 9.08
N ARG A 95 6.01 7.54 8.42
CA ARG A 95 5.77 7.26 6.99
C ARG A 95 4.75 6.17 6.79
N SER A 96 4.84 5.13 7.60
CA SER A 96 4.08 3.92 7.38
C SER A 96 3.97 3.09 8.65
N ILE A 97 2.89 2.32 8.73
CA ILE A 97 2.63 1.39 9.81
C ILE A 97 1.83 0.19 9.30
N TYR A 98 2.13 -0.98 9.85
CA TYR A 98 1.55 -2.26 9.45
C TYR A 98 1.83 -2.58 7.98
N ASN A 99 3.11 -2.63 7.62
CA ASN A 99 3.57 -2.85 6.26
C ASN A 99 3.27 -4.26 5.76
N GLY A 100 3.15 -4.40 4.44
CA GLY A 100 2.90 -5.69 3.80
C GLY A 100 4.16 -6.56 3.80
N GLU A 101 4.02 -7.82 4.18
CA GLU A 101 5.11 -8.78 4.24
C GLU A 101 4.77 -9.99 3.36
N SER A 102 5.67 -10.34 2.45
CA SER A 102 5.54 -11.53 1.62
C SER A 102 6.91 -12.02 1.14
N GLU A 103 7.03 -13.34 0.99
CA GLU A 103 8.15 -14.02 0.33
C GLU A 103 7.76 -14.54 -1.05
N ASP A 104 6.51 -14.32 -1.48
CA ASP A 104 5.99 -14.79 -2.76
C ASP A 104 6.53 -13.91 -3.90
N ALA A 105 7.03 -14.55 -4.96
CA ALA A 105 7.70 -13.89 -6.08
C ALA A 105 6.77 -13.02 -6.94
N HIS A 106 5.44 -13.12 -6.80
CA HIS A 106 4.50 -12.24 -7.50
C HIS A 106 4.50 -10.81 -6.95
N PHE A 107 5.00 -10.59 -5.73
CA PHE A 107 4.99 -9.27 -5.11
C PHE A 107 6.25 -8.46 -5.41
N GLU A 108 6.01 -7.22 -5.80
CA GLU A 108 7.00 -6.18 -5.97
C GLU A 108 6.87 -5.15 -4.84
N PHE A 109 8.00 -4.57 -4.45
CA PHE A 109 8.11 -3.59 -3.37
C PHE A 109 8.84 -2.36 -3.91
N PRO A 110 8.13 -1.42 -4.55
CA PRO A 110 8.78 -0.33 -5.27
C PRO A 110 9.40 0.75 -4.38
N LEU A 111 8.99 0.79 -3.11
CA LEU A 111 9.36 1.83 -2.15
C LEU A 111 9.76 1.19 -0.82
N GLY A 112 10.81 1.72 -0.22
CA GLY A 112 11.27 1.40 1.12
C GLY A 112 11.65 2.65 1.90
N PHE A 113 11.84 2.50 3.21
CA PHE A 113 12.43 3.52 4.07
C PHE A 113 13.25 2.84 5.16
N THR A 114 14.14 3.60 5.80
CA THR A 114 14.96 3.12 6.91
C THR A 114 14.87 4.11 8.08
N ASP A 115 14.41 3.62 9.23
CA ASP A 115 14.50 4.37 10.50
C ASP A 115 15.93 4.28 11.08
N PRO A 116 16.39 5.27 11.87
CA PRO A 116 17.72 5.25 12.47
C PRO A 116 17.98 3.99 13.29
N GLY A 117 19.01 3.23 12.93
CA GLY A 117 19.40 1.99 13.62
C GLY A 117 18.56 0.77 13.26
N GLU A 118 17.56 0.91 12.38
CA GLU A 118 16.76 -0.21 11.87
C GLU A 118 17.26 -0.70 10.50
N LYS A 119 16.75 -1.85 10.07
CA LYS A 119 16.97 -2.37 8.71
C LYS A 119 16.00 -1.70 7.75
N LEU A 120 16.36 -1.69 6.46
CA LEU A 120 15.45 -1.27 5.39
C LEU A 120 14.11 -1.98 5.52
N ASN A 121 13.05 -1.19 5.68
CA ASN A 121 11.69 -1.68 5.66
C ASN A 121 11.14 -1.54 4.23
N LYS A 122 10.85 -2.69 3.61
CA LYS A 122 10.11 -2.79 2.36
C LYS A 122 8.69 -3.26 2.69
N GLY A 123 7.69 -2.80 1.95
CA GLY A 123 6.28 -3.13 2.23
C GLY A 123 5.39 -1.94 2.58
N ASN A 124 5.94 -0.72 2.49
CA ASN A 124 5.13 0.51 2.56
C ASN A 124 4.17 0.56 1.37
N ILE A 125 4.60 0.02 0.22
CA ILE A 125 3.78 -0.35 -0.94
C ILE A 125 4.16 -1.78 -1.32
N THR A 126 3.16 -2.67 -1.37
CA THR A 126 3.27 -4.06 -1.83
C THR A 126 2.31 -4.22 -2.99
N VAL A 127 2.81 -4.57 -4.17
CA VAL A 127 1.99 -4.65 -5.39
C VAL A 127 2.21 -5.97 -6.10
N CYS A 128 1.16 -6.53 -6.68
CA CYS A 128 1.26 -7.67 -7.59
C CYS A 128 0.23 -7.56 -8.72
N LYS A 129 0.53 -8.22 -9.85
CA LYS A 129 -0.46 -8.43 -10.91
C LYS A 129 -1.28 -9.67 -10.60
N TYR A 130 -2.57 -9.63 -10.93
CA TYR A 130 -3.45 -10.81 -10.84
C TYR A 130 -4.46 -10.76 -11.98
N GLY A 131 -4.43 -11.77 -12.84
CA GLY A 131 -5.11 -11.73 -14.14
C GLY A 131 -4.69 -10.50 -14.95
N LYS A 132 -5.67 -9.72 -15.39
CA LYS A 132 -5.47 -8.48 -16.17
C LYS A 132 -5.29 -7.24 -15.29
N GLY A 133 -5.53 -7.36 -13.98
CA GLY A 133 -5.52 -6.24 -13.05
C GLY A 133 -4.31 -6.23 -12.14
N GLN A 134 -4.43 -5.47 -11.05
CA GLN A 134 -3.41 -5.40 -10.02
C GLN A 134 -4.02 -5.24 -8.62
N PHE A 135 -3.32 -5.80 -7.66
CA PHE A 135 -3.57 -5.63 -6.24
C PHE A 135 -2.46 -4.79 -5.62
N ILE A 136 -2.83 -3.85 -4.76
CA ILE A 136 -1.91 -3.01 -4.01
C ILE A 136 -2.31 -3.05 -2.53
N TYR A 137 -1.37 -3.39 -1.67
CA TYR A 137 -1.43 -3.09 -0.25
C TYR A 137 -0.51 -1.92 0.07
N THR A 138 -0.94 -1.01 0.91
CA THR A 138 -0.08 0.08 1.41
C THR A 138 -0.24 0.29 2.91
N GLY A 139 0.92 0.33 3.58
CA GLY A 139 1.05 0.72 4.98
C GLY A 139 1.34 2.22 5.15
N LEU A 140 1.51 2.98 4.05
CA LEU A 140 1.69 4.43 4.12
C LEU A 140 0.51 5.08 4.83
N VAL A 141 0.80 6.07 5.67
CA VAL A 141 -0.21 6.70 6.55
C VAL A 141 -1.06 7.74 5.82
N PHE A 142 -1.56 7.44 4.61
CA PHE A 142 -2.39 8.33 3.81
C PHE A 142 -3.61 8.89 4.57
N PHE A 143 -4.15 8.12 5.53
CA PHE A 143 -5.25 8.58 6.38
C PHE A 143 -4.88 9.76 7.29
N ARG A 144 -3.59 10.06 7.48
CA ARG A 144 -3.08 11.27 8.15
C ARG A 144 -2.67 12.33 7.12
N GLU A 145 -1.92 11.91 6.10
CA GLU A 145 -1.32 12.83 5.12
C GLU A 145 -2.36 13.50 4.21
N LEU A 146 -3.37 12.76 3.76
CA LEU A 146 -4.38 13.30 2.85
C LEU A 146 -5.25 14.37 3.56
N PRO A 147 -5.77 14.14 4.79
CA PRO A 147 -6.43 15.20 5.55
C PRO A 147 -5.54 16.38 5.92
N ALA A 148 -4.25 16.16 6.14
CA ALA A 148 -3.26 17.23 6.37
C ALA A 148 -2.86 18.00 5.09
N ALA A 149 -3.46 17.65 3.95
CA ALA A 149 -3.23 18.28 2.66
C ALA A 149 -1.77 18.22 2.17
N VAL A 150 -1.03 17.17 2.53
CA VAL A 150 0.36 16.99 2.10
C VAL A 150 0.40 16.71 0.59
N PRO A 151 0.95 17.61 -0.26
CA PRO A 151 0.80 17.50 -1.71
C PRO A 151 1.40 16.22 -2.30
N GLY A 152 2.57 15.81 -1.81
CA GLY A 152 3.25 14.61 -2.31
C GLY A 152 2.50 13.31 -1.98
N ALA A 153 1.84 13.25 -0.83
CA ALA A 153 0.97 12.13 -0.48
C ALA A 153 -0.23 12.04 -1.44
N TRP A 154 -0.84 13.17 -1.80
CA TRP A 154 -1.90 13.22 -2.82
C TRP A 154 -1.41 12.78 -4.20
N ARG A 155 -0.21 13.20 -4.62
CA ARG A 155 0.39 12.78 -5.91
C ARG A 155 0.65 11.29 -5.96
N LEU A 156 1.24 10.72 -4.90
CA LEU A 156 1.49 9.28 -4.80
C LEU A 156 0.17 8.50 -4.74
N PHE A 157 -0.80 8.94 -3.95
CA PHE A 157 -2.11 8.28 -3.88
C PHE A 157 -2.84 8.32 -5.24
N ALA A 158 -2.74 9.42 -5.99
CA ALA A 158 -3.24 9.53 -7.36
C ALA A 158 -2.59 8.49 -8.29
N ASN A 159 -1.29 8.23 -8.15
CA ASN A 159 -0.63 7.14 -8.87
C ASN A 159 -1.17 5.78 -8.50
N LEU A 160 -1.39 5.51 -7.20
CA LEU A 160 -1.92 4.22 -6.75
C LEU A 160 -3.30 3.95 -7.33
N ILE A 161 -4.21 4.93 -7.32
CA ILE A 161 -5.57 4.79 -7.85
C ILE A 161 -5.61 4.77 -9.38
N SER A 162 -4.64 5.38 -10.05
CA SER A 162 -4.53 5.32 -11.50
C SER A 162 -4.38 3.85 -11.91
N ASN A 163 -5.28 3.37 -12.76
CA ASN A 163 -5.19 2.00 -13.25
C ASN A 163 -4.37 2.01 -14.55
N PRO A 164 -3.10 1.58 -14.54
CA PRO A 164 -2.29 1.57 -15.75
C PRO A 164 -2.80 0.56 -16.78
N ASN A 165 -3.69 -0.35 -16.39
CA ASN A 165 -4.26 -1.37 -17.26
C ASN A 165 -5.53 -0.90 -18.02
N LEU A 166 -6.03 0.32 -17.79
CA LEU A 166 -7.21 0.88 -18.48
C LEU A 166 -6.88 1.50 -19.87
N LYS A 167 -5.87 0.99 -20.57
CA LYS A 167 -5.59 1.42 -21.96
C LYS A 167 -6.35 0.57 -22.97
#